data_AF-A0A0F8FVZ5-F1
#
_entry.id   AF-A0A0F8FVZ5-F1
#
_cell.length_a   1.000
_cell.length_b   1.000
_cell.length_c   1.000
_cell.angle_alpha   90.00
_cell.angle_beta   90.00
_cell.angle_gamma   90.00
#
_symmetry.space_group_name_H-M   'P 1'
#
loop_
_entity.id
_entity.type
_entity.pdbx_description
1 polymer ?
#
loop_
_entity_poly.entity_id
_entity_poly.type
_entity_poly.pdbx_seq_one_letter_code
_entity_poly.pdbx_strand_id
1 'polypeptide(L)'
;MFSITQEIDCYITCITGSDLLPLIGIQAFLALLLFTFYLKARKPVLRISSFIAAQLFMISVIGTIVSAMQCSQMLTIEIYTAYVILSTVIIMLLPRVYYKILIRRHGAQPITDIMDWPQAFVNNLTEGAKVYYYDSAVPGAFASGKSIFLSLGMLELMDDSELKAVLAHEVWHIRHNNKTPVLRQLSLMTFTKNHSEDELEVLADVFAGKIVSETAVESARAKLE
;
A
#
# COMPACT_ATOMS: atom_id res chain seq x y z
N MET A 1 -33.13 22.60 -10.78
CA MET A 1 -32.96 21.30 -10.11
C MET A 1 -32.57 20.30 -11.19
N PHE A 2 -31.32 19.83 -11.19
CA PHE A 2 -30.87 18.79 -12.11
C PHE A 2 -31.40 17.44 -11.61
N SER A 3 -32.13 16.71 -12.45
CA SER A 3 -32.61 15.37 -12.14
C SER A 3 -31.66 14.34 -12.73
N ILE A 4 -31.15 13.42 -11.90
CA ILE A 4 -30.26 12.32 -12.32
C ILE A 4 -30.89 11.49 -13.44
N THR A 5 -32.22 11.32 -13.44
CA THR A 5 -32.94 10.59 -14.49
C THR A 5 -32.82 11.25 -15.86
N GLN A 6 -32.85 12.58 -15.92
CA GLN A 6 -32.73 13.32 -17.18
C GLN A 6 -31.31 13.23 -17.76
N GLU A 7 -30.29 13.15 -16.90
CA GLU A 7 -28.91 12.92 -17.34
C GLU A 7 -28.71 11.50 -17.87
N ILE A 8 -29.31 10.50 -17.24
CA ILE A 8 -29.27 9.11 -17.73
C ILE A 8 -29.96 9.00 -19.09
N ASP A 9 -31.13 9.60 -19.26
CA ASP A 9 -31.85 9.58 -20.54
C ASP A 9 -31.07 10.32 -21.64
N CYS A 10 -30.44 11.46 -21.30
CA CYS A 10 -29.55 12.18 -22.20
C CYS A 10 -28.31 11.35 -22.58
N TYR A 11 -27.70 10.66 -21.60
CA TYR A 11 -26.55 9.79 -21.80
C TYR A 11 -26.89 8.63 -22.75
N ILE A 12 -28.01 7.94 -22.50
CA ILE A 12 -28.48 6.84 -23.34
C ILE A 12 -28.75 7.36 -24.76
N THR A 13 -29.48 8.47 -24.89
CA THR A 13 -29.83 9.05 -26.19
C THR A 13 -28.60 9.47 -26.99
N CYS A 14 -27.62 10.11 -26.36
CA CYS A 14 -26.36 10.51 -27.01
C CYS A 14 -25.55 9.30 -27.49
N ILE A 15 -25.46 8.26 -26.67
CA ILE A 15 -24.69 7.07 -27.02
C ILE A 15 -25.37 6.28 -28.13
N THR A 16 -26.69 6.06 -28.03
CA THR A 16 -27.46 5.36 -29.06
C THR A 16 -27.59 6.15 -30.36
N GLY A 17 -27.54 7.48 -30.30
CA GLY A 17 -27.58 8.37 -31.45
C GLY A 17 -26.22 8.62 -32.11
N SER A 18 -25.12 8.14 -31.51
CA SER A 18 -23.77 8.29 -32.07
C SER A 18 -23.36 7.07 -32.90
N ASP A 19 -22.67 7.31 -34.01
CA ASP A 19 -22.03 6.24 -34.80
C ASP A 19 -20.88 5.53 -34.05
N LEU A 20 -20.54 6.01 -32.84
CA LEU A 20 -19.46 5.50 -31.98
C LEU A 20 -19.90 4.37 -31.04
N LEU A 21 -21.20 4.05 -30.96
CA LEU A 21 -21.72 2.94 -30.16
C LEU A 21 -20.97 1.60 -30.35
N PRO A 22 -20.74 1.10 -31.59
CA PRO A 22 -20.01 -0.15 -31.79
C PRO A 22 -18.57 -0.07 -31.28
N LEU A 23 -17.92 1.09 -31.39
CA LEU A 23 -16.56 1.30 -30.89
C LEU A 23 -16.50 1.24 -29.36
N ILE A 24 -17.44 1.92 -28.68
CA ILE A 24 -17.56 1.90 -27.20
C ILE A 24 -17.78 0.46 -26.72
N GLY A 25 -18.67 -0.29 -27.38
CA GLY A 25 -18.96 -1.68 -27.04
C GLY A 25 -17.73 -2.60 -27.17
N ILE A 26 -16.97 -2.49 -28.26
CA ILE A 26 -15.75 -3.28 -28.47
C ILE A 26 -14.70 -2.95 -27.41
N GLN A 27 -14.48 -1.67 -27.13
CA GLN A 27 -13.48 -1.24 -26.15
C GLN A 27 -13.83 -1.72 -24.73
N ALA A 28 -15.10 -1.60 -24.32
CA ALA A 28 -15.57 -2.09 -23.02
C ALA A 28 -15.46 -3.61 -22.90
N PHE A 29 -15.79 -4.34 -23.98
CA PHE A 29 -15.64 -5.80 -24.02
C PHE A 29 -14.17 -6.23 -23.89
N LEU A 30 -13.25 -5.58 -24.63
CA LEU A 30 -11.82 -5.85 -24.54
C LEU A 30 -11.26 -5.53 -23.15
N ALA A 31 -11.68 -4.43 -22.54
CA ALA A 31 -11.31 -4.09 -21.17
C ALA A 31 -11.75 -5.18 -20.18
N LEU A 32 -12.99 -5.65 -20.29
CA LEU A 32 -13.52 -6.72 -19.45
C LEU A 32 -12.74 -8.03 -19.65
N LEU A 33 -12.48 -8.42 -20.89
CA LEU A 33 -11.73 -9.62 -21.23
C LEU A 33 -10.33 -9.57 -20.63
N LEU A 34 -9.61 -8.46 -20.81
CA LEU A 34 -8.27 -8.28 -20.24
C LEU A 34 -8.29 -8.29 -18.71
N PHE A 35 -9.34 -7.73 -18.09
CA PHE A 35 -9.51 -7.79 -16.64
C PHE A 35 -9.77 -9.22 -16.15
N THR A 36 -10.60 -10.01 -16.85
CA THR A 36 -10.79 -11.43 -16.52
C THR A 36 -9.51 -12.24 -16.68
N PHE A 37 -8.70 -11.90 -17.68
CA PHE A 37 -7.39 -12.53 -17.90
C PHE A 37 -6.40 -12.17 -16.79
N TYR A 38 -6.39 -10.91 -16.35
CA TYR A 38 -5.64 -10.46 -15.18
C TYR A 38 -5.97 -11.29 -13.92
N LEU A 39 -7.25 -11.61 -13.68
CA LEU A 39 -7.66 -12.44 -12.54
C LEU A 39 -7.21 -13.90 -12.67
N LYS A 40 -7.09 -14.41 -13.91
CA LYS A 40 -6.75 -15.82 -14.19
C LYS A 40 -5.25 -16.07 -14.40
N ALA A 41 -4.47 -15.03 -14.69
CA ALA A 41 -3.05 -15.14 -15.01
C ALA A 41 -2.21 -15.48 -13.77
N ARG A 42 -1.48 -16.62 -13.83
CA ARG A 42 -0.54 -17.04 -12.78
C ARG A 42 0.82 -16.34 -12.85
N LYS A 43 1.26 -15.92 -14.03
CA LYS A 43 2.58 -15.28 -14.22
C LYS A 43 2.49 -13.77 -13.93
N PRO A 44 3.40 -13.20 -13.10
CA PRO A 44 3.29 -11.81 -12.63
C PRO A 44 3.41 -10.79 -13.76
N VAL A 45 4.34 -10.99 -14.70
CA VAL A 45 4.54 -10.09 -15.85
C VAL A 45 3.28 -10.00 -16.71
N LEU A 46 2.64 -11.14 -16.97
CA LEU A 46 1.45 -11.24 -17.81
C LEU A 46 0.21 -10.65 -17.11
N ARG A 47 0.16 -10.78 -15.78
CA ARG A 47 -0.87 -10.19 -14.94
C ARG A 47 -0.78 -8.66 -14.92
N ILE A 48 0.42 -8.10 -14.79
CA ILE A 48 0.63 -6.65 -14.82
C ILE A 48 0.34 -6.09 -16.21
N SER A 49 0.82 -6.73 -17.27
CA SER A 49 0.59 -6.24 -18.64
C SER A 49 -0.89 -6.22 -19.02
N SER A 50 -1.65 -7.26 -18.65
CA SER A 50 -3.09 -7.32 -18.88
C SER A 50 -3.87 -6.28 -18.08
N PHE A 51 -3.47 -6.01 -16.84
CA PHE A 51 -4.06 -4.93 -16.05
C PHE A 51 -3.83 -3.55 -16.68
N ILE A 52 -2.59 -3.23 -17.06
CA ILE A 52 -2.26 -1.96 -17.71
C ILE A 52 -3.05 -1.81 -19.01
N ALA A 53 -3.11 -2.86 -19.83
CA ALA A 53 -3.88 -2.85 -21.07
C ALA A 53 -5.39 -2.61 -20.81
N ALA A 54 -5.98 -3.27 -19.80
CA ALA A 54 -7.38 -3.07 -19.43
C ALA A 54 -7.66 -1.60 -19.02
N GLN A 55 -6.76 -0.99 -18.25
CA GLN A 55 -6.88 0.41 -17.85
C GLN A 55 -6.80 1.37 -19.04
N LEU A 56 -5.89 1.12 -20.00
CA LEU A 56 -5.80 1.91 -21.22
C LEU A 56 -7.07 1.83 -22.07
N PHE A 57 -7.67 0.64 -22.18
CA PHE A 57 -8.97 0.48 -22.85
C PHE A 57 -10.09 1.22 -22.11
N MET A 58 -10.15 1.17 -20.78
CA MET A 58 -11.14 1.94 -20.01
C MET A 58 -10.99 3.46 -20.19
N ILE A 59 -9.76 3.97 -20.20
CA ILE A 59 -9.50 5.39 -20.51
C ILE A 59 -9.97 5.73 -21.93
N SER A 60 -9.73 4.83 -22.88
CA SER A 60 -10.20 4.99 -24.26
C SER A 60 -11.72 5.01 -24.36
N VAL A 61 -12.43 4.15 -23.62
CA VAL A 61 -13.91 4.15 -23.50
C VAL A 61 -14.41 5.48 -22.97
N ILE A 62 -13.78 6.01 -21.92
CA ILE A 62 -14.16 7.32 -21.36
C ILE A 62 -13.98 8.42 -22.39
N GLY A 63 -12.85 8.41 -23.12
CA GLY A 63 -12.58 9.39 -24.18
C GLY A 63 -13.58 9.31 -25.35
N THR A 64 -13.97 8.12 -25.78
CA THR A 64 -14.94 7.93 -26.87
C THR A 64 -16.35 8.32 -26.45
N ILE A 65 -16.75 8.02 -25.22
CA ILE A 65 -18.02 8.50 -24.63
C ILE A 65 -18.02 10.03 -24.58
N VAL A 66 -16.96 10.65 -24.05
CA VAL A 66 -16.85 12.13 -24.00
C VAL A 66 -16.95 12.75 -25.40
N SER A 67 -16.30 12.15 -26.41
CA SER A 67 -16.37 12.61 -27.80
C SER A 67 -17.78 12.46 -28.41
N ALA A 68 -18.50 11.40 -28.06
CA ALA A 68 -19.88 11.18 -28.50
C ALA A 68 -20.88 12.18 -27.88
N MET A 69 -20.52 12.79 -26.74
CA MET A 69 -21.36 13.73 -26.02
C MET A 69 -21.13 15.15 -26.50
N GLN A 70 -21.80 15.53 -27.60
CA GLN A 70 -21.84 16.92 -28.09
C GLN A 70 -22.75 17.84 -27.25
N CYS A 71 -23.49 17.30 -26.28
CA CYS A 71 -24.29 18.08 -25.33
C CYS A 71 -23.41 18.67 -24.21
N SER A 72 -23.84 19.78 -23.59
CA SER A 72 -23.09 20.54 -22.57
C SER A 72 -22.76 19.71 -21.31
N GLN A 73 -21.73 18.88 -21.39
CA GLN A 73 -21.38 17.84 -20.42
C GLN A 73 -20.05 18.15 -19.70
N MET A 74 -19.93 19.37 -19.19
CA MET A 74 -18.85 19.72 -18.26
C MET A 74 -18.95 18.90 -16.97
N LEU A 75 -20.17 18.58 -16.50
CA LEU A 75 -20.38 18.03 -15.16
C LEU A 75 -19.83 16.60 -14.95
N THR A 76 -20.04 15.67 -15.90
CA THR A 76 -19.54 14.28 -15.76
C THR A 76 -18.02 14.23 -15.77
N ILE A 77 -17.40 15.03 -16.66
CA ILE A 77 -15.95 15.16 -16.75
C ILE A 77 -15.42 15.82 -15.47
N GLU A 78 -16.06 16.89 -14.99
CA GLU A 78 -15.70 17.55 -13.73
C GLU A 78 -15.78 16.59 -12.53
N ILE A 79 -16.82 15.77 -12.42
CA ILE A 79 -16.98 14.79 -11.33
C ILE A 79 -15.88 13.72 -11.43
N TYR A 80 -15.62 13.18 -12.62
CA TYR A 80 -14.59 12.15 -12.80
C TYR A 80 -13.18 12.71 -12.56
N THR A 81 -12.89 13.91 -13.06
CA THR A 81 -11.63 14.61 -12.81
C THR A 81 -11.46 14.93 -11.33
N ALA A 82 -12.52 15.39 -10.65
CA ALA A 82 -12.50 15.61 -9.20
C ALA A 82 -12.24 14.30 -8.43
N TYR A 83 -12.86 13.19 -8.83
CA TYR A 83 -12.61 11.87 -8.25
C TYR A 83 -11.16 11.41 -8.43
N VAL A 84 -10.60 11.55 -9.64
CA VAL A 84 -9.20 11.18 -9.93
C VAL A 84 -8.24 12.05 -9.13
N ILE A 85 -8.46 13.37 -9.07
CA ILE A 85 -7.62 14.28 -8.27
C ILE A 85 -7.72 13.93 -6.79
N LEU A 86 -8.93 13.78 -6.25
CA LEU A 86 -9.15 13.50 -4.83
C LEU A 86 -8.54 12.16 -4.43
N SER A 87 -8.79 11.10 -5.21
CA SER A 87 -8.22 9.77 -4.95
C SER A 87 -6.69 9.79 -5.02
N THR A 88 -6.11 10.46 -6.03
CA THR A 88 -4.65 10.60 -6.16
C THR A 88 -4.04 11.33 -4.97
N VAL A 89 -4.66 12.44 -4.55
CA VAL A 89 -4.21 13.23 -3.38
C VAL A 89 -4.30 12.39 -2.11
N ILE A 90 -5.40 11.67 -1.90
CA ILE A 90 -5.57 10.77 -0.74
C ILE A 90 -4.48 9.70 -0.77
N ILE A 91 -4.27 9.01 -1.88
CA ILE A 91 -3.27 7.92 -2.00
C ILE A 91 -1.85 8.46 -1.75
N MET A 92 -1.51 9.64 -2.26
CA MET A 92 -0.18 10.24 -2.04
C MET A 92 0.02 10.78 -0.62
N LEU A 93 -1.01 11.33 0.02
CA LEU A 93 -0.91 11.93 1.35
C LEU A 93 -1.06 10.90 2.48
N LEU A 94 -1.89 9.88 2.32
CA LEU A 94 -2.20 8.88 3.33
C LEU A 94 -0.94 8.23 3.94
N PRO A 95 0.09 7.77 3.19
CA PRO A 95 1.31 7.21 3.81
C PRO A 95 2.07 8.22 4.68
N ARG A 96 2.03 9.52 4.37
CA ARG A 96 2.68 10.55 5.20
C ARG A 96 1.95 10.80 6.52
N VAL A 97 0.65 10.54 6.56
CA VAL A 97 -0.18 10.76 7.75
C VAL A 97 -0.38 9.46 8.55
N TYR A 98 -0.21 8.31 7.90
CA TYR A 98 -0.48 6.99 8.47
C TYR A 98 0.26 6.71 9.78
N TYR A 99 1.57 7.02 9.84
CA TYR A 99 2.33 6.79 11.08
C TYR A 99 1.84 7.68 12.25
N LYS A 100 1.36 8.90 11.98
CA LYS A 100 0.78 9.78 13.01
C LYS A 100 -0.54 9.24 13.53
N ILE A 101 -1.34 8.64 12.63
CA ILE A 101 -2.59 7.98 12.99
C ILE A 101 -2.30 6.76 13.88
N LEU A 102 -1.29 5.96 13.53
CA LEU A 102 -0.87 4.79 14.33
C LEU A 102 -0.44 5.17 15.74
N ILE A 103 0.42 6.20 15.88
CA ILE A 103 0.86 6.71 17.20
C ILE A 103 -0.37 7.06 18.06
N ARG A 104 -1.33 7.80 17.49
CA ARG A 104 -2.52 8.24 18.22
C ARG A 104 -3.47 7.09 18.54
N ARG A 105 -3.62 6.12 17.65
CA ARG A 105 -4.53 4.97 17.80
C ARG A 105 -4.03 3.99 18.87
N HIS A 106 -2.73 3.71 18.88
CA HIS A 106 -2.11 2.78 19.82
C HIS A 106 -1.66 3.44 21.13
N GLY A 107 -1.86 4.77 21.27
CA GLY A 107 -1.36 5.50 22.44
C GLY A 107 0.16 5.36 22.60
N ALA A 108 0.90 5.26 21.50
CA ALA A 108 2.29 4.87 21.52
C ALA A 108 3.16 5.94 22.19
N GLN A 109 4.00 5.51 23.13
CA GLN A 109 4.89 6.37 23.93
C GLN A 109 6.34 6.10 23.55
N PRO A 110 7.25 7.09 23.66
CA PRO A 110 8.65 6.89 23.31
C PRO A 110 9.29 5.85 24.25
N ILE A 111 10.07 4.92 23.70
CA ILE A 111 10.68 3.83 24.49
C ILE A 111 11.59 4.35 25.61
N THR A 112 12.15 5.55 25.44
CA THR A 112 13.01 6.23 26.43
C THR A 112 12.33 6.45 27.77
N ASP A 113 11.01 6.38 27.85
CA ASP A 113 10.27 6.49 29.11
C ASP A 113 10.46 5.22 29.99
N ILE A 114 10.86 4.09 29.41
CA ILE A 114 11.09 2.81 30.09
C ILE A 114 12.56 2.35 29.95
N MET A 115 13.15 2.48 28.76
CA MET A 115 14.48 1.96 28.43
C MET A 115 15.21 2.87 27.43
N ASP A 116 16.46 3.24 27.74
CA ASP A 116 17.26 4.13 26.88
C ASP A 116 18.02 3.39 25.78
N TRP A 117 18.48 2.17 26.06
CA TRP A 117 19.35 1.43 25.14
C TRP A 117 18.70 1.10 23.79
N PRO A 118 17.39 0.78 23.66
CA PRO A 118 16.79 0.46 22.37
C PRO A 118 16.87 1.62 21.38
N GLN A 119 16.61 2.84 21.86
CA GLN A 119 16.70 4.05 21.05
C GLN A 119 18.17 4.34 20.67
N ALA A 120 19.12 4.15 21.59
CA ALA A 120 20.54 4.31 21.31
C ALA A 120 21.05 3.29 20.27
N PHE A 121 20.64 2.03 20.39
CA PHE A 121 20.99 0.97 19.44
C PHE A 121 20.46 1.29 18.03
N VAL A 122 19.19 1.67 17.92
CA VAL A 122 18.57 2.03 16.64
C VAL A 122 19.23 3.26 16.02
N ASN A 123 19.58 4.27 16.82
CA ASN A 123 20.29 5.46 16.34
C ASN A 123 21.68 5.13 15.76
N ASN A 124 22.39 4.15 16.32
CA ASN A 124 23.68 3.70 15.78
C ASN A 124 23.53 3.01 14.42
N LEU A 125 22.36 2.41 14.15
CA LEU A 125 22.08 1.79 12.87
C LEU A 125 21.51 2.79 11.88
N THR A 126 20.51 3.59 12.22
CA THR A 126 19.84 4.49 11.27
C THR A 126 19.50 5.83 11.90
N GLU A 127 20.03 6.90 11.31
CA GLU A 127 19.79 8.26 11.78
C GLU A 127 18.32 8.68 11.67
N GLY A 128 17.80 9.22 12.76
CA GLY A 128 16.44 9.78 12.83
C GLY A 128 15.32 8.75 12.91
N ALA A 129 15.64 7.48 13.13
CA ALA A 129 14.66 6.46 13.49
C ALA A 129 14.24 6.60 14.97
N LYS A 130 12.94 6.52 15.25
CA LYS A 130 12.39 6.63 16.60
C LYS A 130 11.76 5.32 17.03
N VAL A 131 11.95 4.93 18.28
CA VAL A 131 11.37 3.72 18.85
C VAL A 131 10.26 4.11 19.83
N TYR A 132 9.09 3.54 19.64
CA TYR A 132 7.93 3.71 20.49
C TYR A 132 7.50 2.35 21.04
N TYR A 133 6.89 2.34 22.22
CA TYR A 133 6.15 1.20 22.72
C TYR A 133 4.64 1.50 22.74
N TYR A 134 3.85 0.44 22.70
CA TYR A 134 2.40 0.51 22.89
C TYR A 134 1.90 -0.59 23.82
N ASP A 135 0.79 -0.30 24.50
CA ASP A 135 0.20 -1.20 25.48
C ASP A 135 -0.53 -2.35 24.78
N SER A 136 0.13 -3.51 24.72
CA SER A 136 -0.40 -4.76 24.17
C SER A 136 0.35 -5.93 24.77
N ALA A 137 -0.40 -6.90 25.30
CA ALA A 137 0.15 -8.17 25.78
C ALA A 137 0.52 -9.13 24.63
N VAL A 138 -0.05 -8.94 23.44
CA VAL A 138 0.32 -9.73 22.27
C VAL A 138 1.68 -9.24 21.77
N PRO A 139 2.73 -10.10 21.76
CA PRO A 139 4.05 -9.71 21.32
C PRO A 139 4.02 -9.36 19.84
N GLY A 140 4.46 -8.14 19.51
CA GLY A 140 4.45 -7.61 18.17
C GLY A 140 5.45 -6.47 18.02
N ALA A 141 6.11 -6.45 16.86
CA ALA A 141 6.99 -5.38 16.42
C ALA A 141 6.64 -5.04 14.97
N PHE A 142 6.71 -3.76 14.63
CA PHE A 142 6.59 -3.33 13.24
C PHE A 142 7.22 -1.95 13.01
N ALA A 143 7.73 -1.73 11.80
CA ALA A 143 8.21 -0.44 11.34
C ALA A 143 7.21 0.28 10.42
N SER A 144 7.03 1.58 10.65
CA SER A 144 6.28 2.47 9.75
C SER A 144 6.97 3.82 9.59
N GLY A 145 7.29 4.18 8.34
CA GLY A 145 8.08 5.40 8.06
C GLY A 145 9.47 5.33 8.70
N LYS A 146 9.77 6.25 9.62
CA LYS A 146 11.00 6.28 10.43
C LYS A 146 10.73 5.91 11.90
N SER A 147 9.69 5.13 12.16
CA SER A 147 9.29 4.79 13.52
C SER A 147 9.13 3.29 13.67
N ILE A 148 9.71 2.74 14.73
CA ILE A 148 9.58 1.34 15.14
C ILE A 148 8.62 1.31 16.32
N PHE A 149 7.66 0.39 16.28
CA PHE A 149 6.67 0.20 17.34
C PHE A 149 6.89 -1.18 17.96
N LEU A 150 6.97 -1.23 19.28
CA LEU A 150 7.13 -2.45 20.06
C LEU A 150 5.94 -2.60 21.02
N SER A 151 5.33 -3.77 21.09
CA SER A 151 4.36 -4.06 22.15
C SER A 151 5.07 -4.25 23.49
N LEU A 152 4.41 -3.93 24.61
CA LEU A 152 4.92 -4.29 25.95
C LEU A 152 5.19 -5.80 26.09
N GLY A 153 4.31 -6.65 25.55
CA GLY A 153 4.50 -8.10 25.55
C GLY A 153 5.80 -8.56 24.86
N MET A 154 6.29 -7.81 23.87
CA MET A 154 7.59 -8.07 23.24
C MET A 154 8.75 -7.78 24.19
N LEU A 155 8.67 -6.67 24.92
CA LEU A 155 9.71 -6.25 25.86
C LEU A 155 9.83 -7.21 27.06
N GLU A 156 8.72 -7.83 27.46
CA GLU A 156 8.69 -8.80 28.55
C GLU A 156 9.14 -10.20 28.13
N LEU A 157 8.88 -10.59 26.87
CA LEU A 157 9.15 -11.93 26.36
C LEU A 157 10.61 -12.14 25.91
N MET A 158 11.23 -11.07 25.39
CA MET A 158 12.55 -11.13 24.76
C MET A 158 13.68 -10.71 25.71
N ASP A 159 14.81 -11.38 25.59
CA ASP A 159 16.05 -10.91 26.19
C ASP A 159 16.70 -9.77 25.38
N ASP A 160 17.73 -9.13 25.94
CA ASP A 160 18.40 -8.00 25.30
C ASP A 160 19.01 -8.34 23.93
N SER A 161 19.45 -9.59 23.70
CA SER A 161 20.02 -10.01 22.42
C SER A 161 18.95 -10.24 21.37
N GLU A 162 17.86 -10.91 21.74
CA GLU A 162 16.69 -11.15 20.90
C GLU A 162 16.01 -9.83 20.53
N LEU A 163 15.86 -8.92 21.49
CA LEU A 163 15.27 -7.61 21.24
C LEU A 163 16.16 -6.76 20.31
N LYS A 164 17.50 -6.83 20.45
CA LYS A 164 18.42 -6.21 19.48
C LYS A 164 18.27 -6.83 18.09
N ALA A 165 18.06 -8.14 17.99
CA ALA A 165 17.86 -8.81 16.72
C ALA A 165 16.56 -8.34 16.04
N VAL A 166 15.46 -8.27 16.78
CA VAL A 166 14.18 -7.72 16.28
C VAL A 166 14.32 -6.25 15.85
N LEU A 167 14.97 -5.42 16.67
CA LEU A 167 15.22 -4.03 16.30
C LEU A 167 16.08 -3.91 15.04
N ALA A 168 17.10 -4.75 14.86
CA ALA A 168 17.93 -4.76 13.66
C ALA A 168 17.11 -5.19 12.43
N HIS A 169 16.24 -6.19 12.56
CA HIS A 169 15.30 -6.62 11.54
C HIS A 169 14.38 -5.45 11.12
N GLU A 170 13.75 -4.77 12.08
CA GLU A 170 12.87 -3.61 11.80
C GLU A 170 13.62 -2.41 11.20
N VAL A 171 14.88 -2.19 11.60
CA VAL A 171 15.73 -1.17 11.00
C VAL A 171 16.02 -1.47 9.53
N TRP A 172 16.19 -2.74 9.16
CA TRP A 172 16.34 -3.12 7.76
C TRP A 172 15.12 -2.71 6.94
N HIS A 173 13.92 -2.95 7.49
CA HIS A 173 12.67 -2.47 6.90
C HIS A 173 12.69 -0.96 6.75
N ILE A 174 13.07 -0.17 7.75
CA ILE A 174 13.15 1.30 7.59
C ILE A 174 14.09 1.73 6.45
N ARG A 175 15.26 1.09 6.33
CA ARG A 175 16.25 1.41 5.29
C ARG A 175 15.76 1.09 3.87
N HIS A 176 14.96 0.04 3.71
CA HIS A 176 14.52 -0.47 2.41
C HIS A 176 13.08 -0.06 2.03
N ASN A 177 12.20 0.16 3.02
CA ASN A 177 10.81 0.59 2.84
C ASN A 177 10.72 1.99 2.22
N ASN A 178 11.76 2.82 2.36
CA ASN A 178 11.80 4.15 1.74
C ASN A 178 12.00 4.11 0.20
N LYS A 179 12.39 2.95 -0.37
CA LYS A 179 12.63 2.80 -1.82
C LYS A 179 11.38 2.36 -2.60
N THR A 180 10.33 1.85 -1.95
CA THR A 180 9.15 1.29 -2.62
C THR A 180 7.77 1.61 -1.99
N PRO A 181 7.55 2.73 -1.28
CA PRO A 181 6.26 2.97 -0.60
C PRO A 181 5.09 3.06 -1.59
N VAL A 182 5.34 3.61 -2.78
CA VAL A 182 4.34 3.74 -3.85
C VAL A 182 4.03 2.37 -4.48
N LEU A 183 5.03 1.53 -4.73
CA LEU A 183 4.86 0.20 -5.31
C LEU A 183 4.12 -0.76 -4.35
N ARG A 184 4.41 -0.69 -3.04
CA ARG A 184 3.71 -1.47 -1.99
C ARG A 184 2.25 -1.05 -1.80
N GLN A 185 1.90 0.20 -2.11
CA GLN A 185 0.49 0.65 -2.09
C GLN A 185 -0.24 0.36 -3.40
N LEU A 186 0.47 0.36 -4.53
CA LEU A 186 -0.08 -0.12 -5.80
C LEU A 186 -0.32 -1.64 -5.77
N SER A 187 0.46 -2.42 -5.01
CA SER A 187 0.21 -3.86 -4.86
C SER A 187 -1.13 -4.19 -4.19
N LEU A 188 -1.60 -3.32 -3.28
CA LEU A 188 -2.96 -3.33 -2.71
C LEU A 188 -4.02 -3.14 -3.79
N MET A 189 -3.76 -2.29 -4.79
CA MET A 189 -4.66 -2.07 -5.93
C MET A 189 -4.57 -3.18 -6.99
N THR A 190 -3.40 -3.81 -7.14
CA THR A 190 -3.19 -4.89 -8.13
C THR A 190 -3.48 -6.29 -7.57
N PHE A 191 -4.01 -6.42 -6.34
CA PHE A 191 -4.35 -7.69 -5.66
C PHE A 191 -3.32 -8.82 -5.85
N THR A 192 -2.06 -8.46 -6.08
CA THR A 192 -0.98 -9.39 -6.39
C THR A 192 -0.41 -9.82 -5.06
N LYS A 193 -0.67 -11.07 -4.66
CA LYS A 193 0.00 -11.69 -3.51
C LYS A 193 1.50 -11.67 -3.82
N ASN A 194 2.22 -10.83 -3.10
CA ASN A 194 3.59 -10.48 -3.44
C ASN A 194 4.51 -11.53 -2.80
N HIS A 195 4.98 -12.50 -3.57
CA HIS A 195 5.99 -13.47 -3.11
C HIS A 195 7.31 -12.80 -2.69
N SER A 196 7.51 -11.51 -3.00
CA SER A 196 8.66 -10.77 -2.51
C SER A 196 8.60 -10.49 -1.01
N GLU A 197 7.47 -10.67 -0.32
CA GLU A 197 7.40 -10.44 1.13
C GLU A 197 8.30 -11.45 1.85
N ASP A 198 8.22 -12.73 1.50
CA ASP A 198 9.08 -13.78 2.06
C ASP A 198 10.58 -13.54 1.79
N GLU A 199 10.95 -13.06 0.60
CA GLU A 199 12.35 -12.73 0.28
C GLU A 199 12.87 -11.53 1.07
N LEU A 200 12.03 -10.50 1.28
CA LEU A 200 12.40 -9.31 2.05
C LEU A 200 12.54 -9.66 3.54
N GLU A 201 11.65 -10.50 4.08
CA GLU A 201 11.76 -10.97 5.47
C GLU A 201 13.04 -11.78 5.69
N VAL A 202 13.41 -12.67 4.77
CA VAL A 202 14.69 -13.41 4.86
C VAL A 202 15.89 -12.48 4.80
N LEU A 203 15.86 -11.44 3.96
CA LEU A 203 16.95 -10.45 3.90
C LEU A 203 17.04 -9.61 5.18
N ALA A 204 15.91 -9.31 5.82
CA ALA A 204 15.86 -8.64 7.12
C ALA A 204 16.47 -9.53 8.22
N ASP A 205 16.13 -10.82 8.25
CA ASP A 205 16.70 -11.80 9.19
C ASP A 205 18.22 -11.97 9.01
N VAL A 206 18.69 -12.08 7.76
CA VAL A 206 20.13 -12.14 7.45
C VAL A 206 20.84 -10.86 7.88
N PHE A 207 20.20 -9.69 7.75
CA PHE A 207 20.76 -8.44 8.25
C PHE A 207 20.84 -8.43 9.78
N ALA A 208 19.77 -8.82 10.46
CA ALA A 208 19.75 -8.91 11.92
C ALA A 208 20.82 -9.88 12.46
N GLY A 209 20.98 -11.03 11.80
CA GLY A 209 22.00 -12.03 12.15
C GLY A 209 23.43 -11.50 12.01
N LYS A 210 23.69 -10.64 11.02
CA LYS A 210 25.00 -9.98 10.83
C LYS A 210 25.29 -8.89 11.86
N ILE A 211 24.27 -8.21 12.36
CA ILE A 211 24.43 -7.11 13.32
C ILE A 211 24.53 -7.63 14.76
N VAL A 212 23.78 -8.67 15.09
CA VAL A 212 23.68 -9.20 16.45
C VAL A 212 24.25 -10.63 16.51
N SER A 213 23.47 -11.61 16.05
CA SER A 213 23.88 -13.02 15.91
C SER A 213 22.72 -13.80 15.30
N GLU A 214 23.01 -14.81 14.48
CA GLU A 214 21.99 -15.70 13.90
C GLU A 214 21.18 -16.43 14.99
N THR A 215 21.84 -16.86 16.08
CA THR A 215 21.18 -17.54 17.20
C THR A 215 20.13 -16.67 17.90
N ALA A 216 20.38 -15.37 18.05
CA ALA A 216 19.41 -14.44 18.64
C ALA A 216 18.19 -14.22 17.72
N VAL A 217 18.38 -14.25 16.40
CA VAL A 217 17.29 -14.13 15.42
C VAL A 217 16.42 -15.39 15.47
N GLU A 218 17.03 -16.57 15.46
CA GLU A 218 16.32 -17.85 15.53
C GLU A 218 15.55 -17.99 16.86
N SER A 219 16.17 -17.62 17.98
CA SER A 219 15.53 -17.64 19.30
C SER A 219 14.36 -16.66 19.38
N ALA A 220 14.53 -15.43 18.89
CA ALA A 220 13.47 -14.43 18.85
C ALA A 220 12.27 -14.91 18.01
N ARG A 221 12.53 -15.53 16.85
CA ARG A 221 11.50 -16.08 15.97
C ARG A 221 10.74 -17.23 16.63
N ALA A 222 11.45 -18.15 17.27
CA ALA A 222 10.84 -19.29 17.95
C ALA A 222 9.90 -18.88 19.10
N LYS A 223 10.07 -17.69 19.69
CA LYS A 223 9.17 -17.14 20.72
C LYS A 223 7.91 -16.47 20.16
N LEU A 224 7.89 -16.19 18.86
CA LEU A 224 6.77 -15.51 18.18
C LEU A 224 5.86 -16.49 17.40
N GLU A 225 6.32 -17.72 17.18
CA GLU A 225 5.55 -18.84 16.60
C GLU A 225 4.75 -19.59 17.66
#